data_AF-A0A968WEI6-F1
#
_entry.id   AF-A0A968WEI6-F1
#
_cell.length_a   1.000
_cell.length_b   1.000
_cell.length_c   1.000
_cell.angle_alpha   90.00
_cell.angle_beta   90.00
_cell.angle_gamma   90.00
#
_symmetry.space_group_name_H-M   'P 1'
#
loop_
_entity.id
_entity.type
_entity.pdbx_description
1 polymer ?
#
loop_
_entity_poly.entity_id
_entity_poly.type
_entity_poly.pdbx_seq_one_letter_code
_entity_poly.pdbx_strand_id
1 'polypeptide(L)'
;MQQAIAAYEVAIDNLESVRNDLTSFNNLDLKFSFQDTIEPIFRELVDLLLPYDPNAEVRKSNSSTQESLQQIGETQEALQKAQKAIEDLQVAELENFLRCRLTNTQSVPIYQIIDEENLNTAVIYSIILDDRLEVILKLPKNLAPKNKQFIRYTTLVSKNDVENTANNFLNEIKQGLSAEEKGSELYQWLLKQADENHLRNSNIKTLVFVLDGALRNIPIAALYDGKNYIVRNYSIALSLGIQLTKQQPLKKRKI
;
A
#
# COMPACT_ATOMS: atom_id res chain seq x y z
N MET A 1 3.04 -5.25 -22.99
CA MET A 1 2.65 -5.19 -21.57
C MET A 1 3.11 -6.43 -20.80
N GLN A 2 2.61 -7.65 -21.09
CA GLN A 2 3.06 -8.87 -20.39
C GLN A 2 4.58 -9.10 -20.46
N GLN A 3 5.21 -8.86 -21.62
CA GLN A 3 6.67 -8.90 -21.76
C GLN A 3 7.39 -7.84 -20.93
N ALA A 4 6.78 -6.66 -20.72
CA ALA A 4 7.35 -5.61 -19.88
C ALA A 4 7.26 -6.02 -18.40
N ILE A 5 6.09 -6.47 -17.94
CA ILE A 5 5.88 -6.99 -16.58
C ILE A 5 6.91 -8.08 -16.28
N ALA A 6 7.07 -9.07 -17.16
CA ALA A 6 8.05 -10.13 -16.99
C ALA A 6 9.50 -9.61 -16.94
N ALA A 7 9.85 -8.61 -17.75
CA ALA A 7 11.17 -8.00 -17.71
C ALA A 7 11.43 -7.25 -16.38
N TYR A 8 10.43 -6.55 -15.85
CA TYR A 8 10.53 -5.88 -14.54
C TYR A 8 10.60 -6.90 -13.39
N GLU A 9 9.80 -7.97 -13.42
CA GLU A 9 9.88 -9.07 -12.45
C GLU A 9 11.30 -9.67 -12.44
N VAL A 10 11.87 -9.97 -13.61
CA VAL A 10 13.26 -10.46 -13.73
C VAL A 10 14.28 -9.43 -13.26
N ALA A 11 14.06 -8.14 -13.53
CA ALA A 11 14.95 -7.08 -13.05
C ALA A 11 14.96 -7.02 -11.51
N ILE A 12 13.79 -7.09 -10.88
CA ILE A 12 13.67 -7.11 -9.41
C ILE A 12 14.34 -8.36 -8.83
N ASP A 13 14.09 -9.54 -9.39
CA ASP A 13 14.73 -10.79 -8.93
C ASP A 13 16.26 -10.72 -9.03
N ASN A 14 16.79 -10.17 -10.13
CA ASN A 14 18.22 -9.97 -10.31
C ASN A 14 18.78 -8.93 -9.34
N LEU A 15 18.05 -7.84 -9.07
CA LEU A 15 18.44 -6.84 -8.07
C LEU A 15 18.51 -7.45 -6.67
N GLU A 16 17.54 -8.28 -6.30
CA GLU A 16 17.57 -8.99 -5.03
C GLU A 16 18.79 -9.91 -4.92
N SER A 17 19.09 -10.64 -5.99
CA SER A 17 20.26 -11.53 -6.11
C SER A 17 21.58 -10.76 -5.97
N VAL A 18 21.79 -9.71 -6.77
CA VAL A 18 23.01 -8.88 -6.71
C VAL A 18 23.15 -8.21 -5.35
N ARG A 19 22.04 -7.75 -4.76
CA ARG A 19 22.04 -7.14 -3.42
C ARG A 19 22.47 -8.14 -2.35
N ASN A 20 22.27 -9.46 -2.53
CA ASN A 20 22.75 -10.47 -1.58
C ASN A 20 24.28 -10.43 -1.48
N ASP A 21 24.95 -10.17 -2.59
CA ASP A 21 26.41 -10.14 -2.67
C ASP A 21 27.02 -8.80 -2.21
N LEU A 22 26.26 -7.69 -2.28
CA LEU A 22 26.78 -6.33 -2.08
C LEU A 22 26.72 -5.80 -0.64
N THR A 23 26.11 -6.52 0.31
CA THR A 23 25.99 -6.08 1.72
C THR A 23 27.31 -5.95 2.48
N SER A 24 28.43 -6.27 1.83
CA SER A 24 29.78 -6.14 2.37
C SER A 24 30.45 -4.78 2.13
N PHE A 25 29.84 -3.87 1.35
CA PHE A 25 30.48 -2.62 0.92
C PHE A 25 29.82 -1.36 1.51
N ASN A 26 30.54 -0.68 2.40
CA ASN A 26 30.12 0.54 3.09
C ASN A 26 30.33 1.81 2.23
N ASN A 27 29.38 2.23 1.39
CA ASN A 27 29.48 3.51 0.65
C ASN A 27 28.18 4.34 0.68
N LEU A 28 28.30 5.65 0.92
CA LEU A 28 27.20 6.62 1.03
C LEU A 28 26.46 6.85 -0.32
N ASP A 29 27.17 6.68 -1.44
CA ASP A 29 26.66 6.79 -2.81
C ASP A 29 25.52 5.81 -3.12
N LEU A 30 25.45 4.69 -2.39
CA LEU A 30 24.39 3.68 -2.55
C LEU A 30 23.01 4.19 -2.12
N LYS A 31 22.91 5.19 -1.23
CA LYS A 31 21.61 5.73 -0.79
C LYS A 31 20.92 6.53 -1.89
N PHE A 32 21.67 7.40 -2.57
CA PHE A 32 21.18 8.20 -3.69
C PHE A 32 20.89 7.33 -4.90
N SER A 33 21.76 6.34 -5.19
CA SER A 33 21.47 5.35 -6.23
C SER A 33 20.15 4.63 -5.98
N PHE A 34 19.77 4.29 -4.75
CA PHE A 34 18.51 3.57 -4.53
C PHE A 34 17.28 4.36 -5.01
N GLN A 35 17.18 5.64 -4.64
CA GLN A 35 16.03 6.48 -5.00
C GLN A 35 16.01 6.78 -6.51
N ASP A 36 17.19 6.91 -7.13
CA ASP A 36 17.30 7.28 -8.55
C ASP A 36 17.28 6.07 -9.50
N THR A 37 17.65 4.87 -9.03
CA THR A 37 17.80 3.69 -9.91
C THR A 37 17.00 2.45 -9.50
N ILE A 38 16.67 2.28 -8.22
CA ILE A 38 15.99 1.06 -7.73
C ILE A 38 14.51 1.31 -7.51
N GLU A 39 14.16 2.34 -6.74
CA GLU A 39 12.76 2.72 -6.48
C GLU A 39 11.92 2.87 -7.77
N PRO A 40 12.42 3.53 -8.84
CA PRO A 40 11.66 3.67 -10.08
C PRO A 40 11.28 2.33 -10.72
N ILE A 41 12.14 1.31 -10.65
CA ILE A 41 11.87 -0.02 -11.24
C ILE A 41 10.64 -0.67 -10.59
N PHE A 42 10.51 -0.57 -9.27
CA PHE A 42 9.33 -1.07 -8.56
C PHE A 42 8.08 -0.27 -8.89
N ARG A 43 8.18 1.07 -8.93
CA ARG A 43 7.04 1.94 -9.24
C ARG A 43 6.56 1.77 -10.69
N GLU A 44 7.47 1.61 -11.63
CA GLU A 44 7.17 1.33 -13.04
C GLU A 44 6.49 -0.04 -13.20
N LEU A 45 6.93 -1.07 -12.47
CA LEU A 45 6.22 -2.35 -12.43
C LEU A 45 4.78 -2.16 -11.93
N VAL A 46 4.59 -1.41 -10.86
CA VAL A 46 3.25 -1.18 -10.29
C VAL A 46 2.37 -0.38 -11.24
N ASP A 47 2.92 0.64 -11.91
CA ASP A 47 2.20 1.41 -12.93
C ASP A 47 1.73 0.51 -14.08
N LEU A 48 2.57 -0.43 -14.51
CA LEU A 48 2.21 -1.44 -15.52
C LEU A 48 1.18 -2.46 -15.04
N LEU A 49 1.21 -2.83 -13.75
CA LEU A 49 0.25 -3.75 -13.14
C LEU A 49 -1.11 -3.09 -12.91
N LEU A 50 -1.12 -1.79 -12.63
CA LEU A 50 -2.31 -0.99 -12.34
C LEU A 50 -2.55 0.07 -13.43
N PRO A 51 -2.70 -0.34 -14.70
CA PRO A 51 -2.89 0.61 -15.78
C PRO A 51 -4.12 1.48 -15.51
N TYR A 52 -3.97 2.76 -15.79
CA TYR A 52 -5.04 3.74 -15.70
C TYR A 52 -5.09 4.55 -17.00
N ASP A 53 -6.29 4.77 -17.53
CA ASP A 53 -6.51 5.64 -18.69
C ASP A 53 -7.58 6.67 -18.29
N PRO A 54 -7.19 7.94 -18.05
CA PRO A 54 -8.12 8.99 -17.64
C PRO A 54 -9.21 9.28 -18.68
N ASN A 55 -9.04 8.82 -19.92
CA ASN A 55 -10.01 9.01 -21.02
C ASN A 55 -10.87 7.78 -21.29
N ALA A 56 -10.75 6.70 -20.51
CA ALA A 56 -11.45 5.45 -20.80
C ALA A 56 -12.98 5.59 -20.78
N GLU A 57 -13.55 6.46 -19.93
CA GLU A 57 -15.00 6.69 -19.91
C GLU A 57 -15.49 7.42 -21.17
N VAL A 58 -14.68 8.31 -21.73
CA VAL A 58 -14.98 9.07 -22.95
C VAL A 58 -14.83 8.19 -24.21
N ARG A 59 -13.99 7.15 -24.15
CA ARG A 59 -13.67 6.28 -25.29
C ARG A 59 -14.47 4.97 -25.36
N LYS A 60 -15.39 4.72 -24.42
CA LYS A 60 -16.33 3.56 -24.41
C LYS A 60 -17.11 3.38 -25.73
N SER A 61 -17.16 4.39 -26.59
CA SER A 61 -17.84 4.30 -27.88
C SER A 61 -17.00 3.63 -28.99
N ASN A 62 -15.67 3.60 -28.91
CA ASN A 62 -14.82 3.34 -30.10
C ASN A 62 -13.52 2.54 -29.86
N SER A 63 -13.49 1.41 -29.12
CA SER A 63 -12.52 0.30 -29.36
C SER A 63 -12.58 -0.81 -28.29
N SER A 64 -12.51 -2.07 -28.73
CA SER A 64 -12.50 -3.28 -27.89
C SER A 64 -11.17 -3.58 -27.19
N THR A 65 -10.10 -2.85 -27.52
CA THR A 65 -8.74 -3.14 -27.04
C THR A 65 -8.35 -2.40 -25.76
N GLN A 66 -8.96 -1.25 -25.47
CA GLN A 66 -8.65 -0.45 -24.26
C GLN A 66 -9.40 -0.94 -23.01
N GLU A 67 -10.63 -1.46 -23.16
CA GLU A 67 -11.36 -2.12 -22.06
C GLU A 67 -10.56 -3.28 -21.45
N SER A 68 -9.76 -3.97 -22.27
CA SER A 68 -8.95 -5.12 -21.82
C SER A 68 -7.81 -4.71 -20.88
N LEU A 69 -7.27 -3.50 -20.99
CA LEU A 69 -6.11 -3.07 -20.18
C LEU A 69 -6.53 -2.61 -18.78
N GLN A 70 -7.59 -1.82 -18.66
CA GLN A 70 -8.13 -1.45 -17.33
C GLN A 70 -8.65 -2.67 -16.57
N GLN A 71 -9.26 -3.63 -17.27
CA GLN A 71 -9.67 -4.89 -16.64
C GLN A 71 -8.51 -5.68 -16.04
N ILE A 72 -7.29 -5.57 -16.59
CA ILE A 72 -6.11 -6.26 -16.03
C ILE A 72 -5.74 -5.67 -14.67
N GLY A 73 -5.74 -4.35 -14.54
CA GLY A 73 -5.48 -3.66 -13.26
C GLY A 73 -6.54 -3.86 -12.18
N GLU A 74 -7.70 -4.41 -12.54
CA GLU A 74 -8.78 -4.79 -11.62
C GLU A 74 -8.74 -6.28 -11.22
N THR A 75 -7.84 -7.07 -11.82
CA THR A 75 -7.71 -8.49 -11.47
C THR A 75 -7.11 -8.66 -10.07
N GLN A 76 -7.57 -9.70 -9.36
CA GLN A 76 -7.01 -10.02 -8.04
C GLN A 76 -5.50 -10.31 -8.10
N GLU A 77 -5.04 -10.94 -9.18
CA GLU A 77 -3.63 -11.22 -9.39
C GLU A 77 -2.81 -9.94 -9.55
N ALA A 78 -3.24 -9.00 -10.40
CA ALA A 78 -2.53 -7.74 -10.57
C ALA A 78 -2.48 -6.91 -9.28
N LEU A 79 -3.58 -6.85 -8.52
CA LEU A 79 -3.63 -6.15 -7.24
C LEU A 79 -2.70 -6.78 -6.19
N GLN A 80 -2.64 -8.11 -6.14
CA GLN A 80 -1.72 -8.82 -5.25
C GLN A 80 -0.26 -8.61 -5.65
N LYS A 81 0.06 -8.65 -6.96
CA LYS A 81 1.41 -8.38 -7.46
C LYS A 81 1.83 -6.92 -7.17
N ALA A 82 0.93 -5.96 -7.37
CA ALA A 82 1.20 -4.55 -7.09
C ALA A 82 1.43 -4.31 -5.60
N GLN A 83 0.59 -4.89 -4.74
CA GLN A 83 0.79 -4.88 -3.29
C GLN A 83 2.17 -5.46 -2.93
N LYS A 84 2.51 -6.64 -3.44
CA LYS A 84 3.79 -7.31 -3.16
C LYS A 84 4.97 -6.45 -3.61
N ALA A 85 4.93 -5.89 -4.82
CA ALA A 85 6.00 -5.05 -5.34
C ALA A 85 6.27 -3.83 -4.45
N ILE A 86 5.21 -3.20 -3.91
CA ILE A 86 5.38 -2.10 -2.96
C ILE A 86 5.91 -2.59 -1.61
N GLU A 87 5.43 -3.70 -1.08
CA GLU A 87 5.99 -4.30 0.16
C GLU A 87 7.49 -4.63 0.02
N ASP A 88 7.89 -5.24 -1.09
CA ASP A 88 9.29 -5.54 -1.41
C ASP A 88 10.13 -4.26 -1.51
N LEU A 89 9.58 -3.21 -2.14
CA LEU A 89 10.20 -1.88 -2.16
C LEU A 89 10.41 -1.34 -0.75
N GLN A 90 9.42 -1.44 0.15
CA GLN A 90 9.57 -0.94 1.53
C GLN A 90 10.64 -1.72 2.31
N VAL A 91 10.71 -3.04 2.12
CA VAL A 91 11.79 -3.86 2.69
C VAL A 91 13.13 -3.42 2.13
N ALA A 92 13.22 -3.17 0.83
CA ALA A 92 14.45 -2.75 0.20
C ALA A 92 14.92 -1.37 0.65
N GLU A 93 13.99 -0.42 0.83
CA GLU A 93 14.23 0.89 1.45
C GLU A 93 14.75 0.73 2.88
N LEU A 94 14.12 -0.15 3.67
CA LEU A 94 14.47 -0.35 5.07
C LEU A 94 15.85 -1.01 5.22
N GLU A 95 16.15 -2.04 4.45
CA GLU A 95 17.48 -2.66 4.43
C GLU A 95 18.55 -1.68 3.97
N ASN A 96 18.24 -0.88 2.94
CA ASN A 96 19.11 0.20 2.51
C ASN A 96 19.32 1.21 3.64
N PHE A 97 18.28 1.62 4.36
CA PHE A 97 18.40 2.55 5.48
C PHE A 97 19.20 1.98 6.65
N LEU A 98 18.89 0.75 7.09
CA LEU A 98 19.52 0.09 8.23
C LEU A 98 20.92 -0.43 7.92
N ARG A 99 21.31 -0.53 6.65
CA ARG A 99 22.57 -1.12 6.18
C ARG A 99 22.74 -2.57 6.62
N CYS A 100 21.63 -3.29 6.79
CA CYS A 100 21.63 -4.69 7.17
C CYS A 100 20.57 -5.45 6.39
N ARG A 101 20.80 -6.75 6.24
CA ARG A 101 19.77 -7.66 5.73
C ARG A 101 18.78 -8.01 6.82
N LEU A 102 17.50 -7.97 6.47
CA LEU A 102 16.45 -8.59 7.27
C LEU A 102 16.40 -10.07 6.87
N THR A 103 17.36 -10.87 7.37
CA THR A 103 17.38 -12.32 7.10
C THR A 103 16.10 -12.98 7.64
N ASN A 104 15.37 -13.62 6.74
CA ASN A 104 13.98 -14.05 6.87
C ASN A 104 13.75 -15.05 8.03
N THR A 105 13.16 -14.60 9.14
CA THR A 105 12.45 -15.48 10.09
C THR A 105 11.00 -15.62 9.63
N GLN A 106 10.68 -16.71 8.92
CA GLN A 106 9.31 -17.18 8.57
C GLN A 106 8.26 -16.08 8.61
N SER A 107 8.37 -15.19 7.64
CA SER A 107 7.58 -13.99 7.60
C SER A 107 6.30 -14.26 6.82
N VAL A 108 5.16 -13.93 7.42
CA VAL A 108 3.83 -14.17 6.84
C VAL A 108 3.18 -12.82 6.55
N PRO A 109 2.68 -12.58 5.32
CA PRO A 109 1.94 -11.36 5.03
C PRO A 109 0.78 -11.17 5.99
N ILE A 110 0.58 -9.94 6.47
CA ILE A 110 -0.43 -9.63 7.50
C ILE A 110 -1.84 -10.06 7.10
N TYR A 111 -2.15 -9.99 5.80
CA TYR A 111 -3.45 -10.40 5.29
C TYR A 111 -3.70 -11.91 5.42
N GLN A 112 -2.65 -12.74 5.42
CA GLN A 112 -2.78 -14.20 5.62
C GLN A 112 -3.12 -14.50 7.08
N ILE A 113 -2.49 -13.82 8.03
CA ILE A 113 -2.81 -13.96 9.47
C ILE A 113 -4.28 -13.56 9.72
N ILE A 114 -4.73 -12.46 9.11
CA ILE A 114 -6.14 -12.02 9.21
C ILE A 114 -7.09 -13.10 8.70
N ASP A 115 -6.76 -13.78 7.60
CA ASP A 115 -7.60 -14.82 7.02
C ASP A 115 -7.53 -16.15 7.81
N GLU A 116 -6.36 -16.53 8.32
CA GLU A 116 -6.18 -17.73 9.16
C GLU A 116 -6.95 -17.61 10.48
N GLU A 117 -6.90 -16.43 11.11
CA GLU A 117 -7.53 -16.15 12.41
C GLU A 117 -8.98 -15.64 12.29
N ASN A 118 -9.53 -15.54 11.07
CA ASN A 118 -10.88 -15.03 10.78
C ASN A 118 -11.19 -13.67 11.43
N LEU A 119 -10.22 -12.76 11.42
CA LEU A 119 -10.39 -11.43 12.00
C LEU A 119 -11.25 -10.55 11.10
N ASN A 120 -12.21 -9.81 11.67
CA ASN A 120 -12.98 -8.79 10.95
C ASN A 120 -12.15 -7.50 10.74
N THR A 121 -11.02 -7.67 10.06
CA THR A 121 -10.01 -6.63 9.83
C THR A 121 -9.83 -6.42 8.35
N ALA A 122 -9.96 -5.18 7.89
CA ALA A 122 -9.56 -4.81 6.54
C ALA A 122 -8.13 -4.27 6.55
N VAL A 123 -7.43 -4.47 5.43
CA VAL A 123 -6.11 -3.88 5.20
C VAL A 123 -6.21 -2.86 4.08
N ILE A 124 -5.63 -1.69 4.28
CA ILE A 124 -5.64 -0.59 3.32
C ILE A 124 -4.18 -0.33 2.93
N TYR A 125 -3.87 -0.57 1.67
CA TYR A 125 -2.57 -0.26 1.08
C TYR A 125 -2.69 1.03 0.28
N SER A 126 -1.79 1.98 0.52
CA SER A 126 -1.65 3.15 -0.36
C SER A 126 -0.42 2.99 -1.25
N ILE A 127 -0.48 3.49 -2.48
CA ILE A 127 0.62 3.47 -3.43
C ILE A 127 0.66 4.82 -4.14
N ILE A 128 1.76 5.54 -3.99
CA ILE A 128 1.94 6.85 -4.61
C ILE A 128 2.66 6.65 -5.96
N LEU A 129 1.97 6.97 -7.05
CA LEU A 129 2.56 7.07 -8.38
C LEU A 129 2.70 8.55 -8.75
N ASP A 130 3.42 8.85 -9.83
CA ASP A 130 3.75 10.23 -10.17
C ASP A 130 2.51 11.09 -10.45
N ASP A 131 1.50 10.50 -11.09
CA ASP A 131 0.28 11.18 -11.56
C ASP A 131 -0.98 10.83 -10.75
N ARG A 132 -0.91 9.84 -9.84
CA ARG A 132 -2.07 9.34 -9.10
C ARG A 132 -1.71 8.63 -7.80
N LEU A 133 -2.71 8.54 -6.93
CA LEU A 133 -2.68 7.72 -5.73
C LEU A 133 -3.59 6.51 -5.91
N GLU A 134 -3.03 5.33 -5.76
CA GLU A 134 -3.78 4.07 -5.73
C GLU A 134 -4.00 3.63 -4.29
N VAL A 135 -5.19 3.12 -4.01
CA VAL A 135 -5.53 2.48 -2.76
C VAL A 135 -6.05 1.08 -3.04
N ILE A 136 -5.42 0.07 -2.44
CA ILE A 136 -5.88 -1.31 -2.51
C ILE A 136 -6.49 -1.67 -1.16
N LEU A 137 -7.80 -1.89 -1.14
CA LEU A 137 -8.53 -2.45 0.00
C LEU A 137 -8.50 -3.97 -0.07
N LYS A 138 -8.00 -4.62 0.99
CA LYS A 138 -8.12 -6.05 1.22
C LYS A 138 -9.18 -6.31 2.28
N LEU A 139 -10.27 -6.96 1.87
CA LEU A 139 -11.33 -7.44 2.76
C LEU A 139 -10.97 -8.80 3.37
N PRO A 140 -11.39 -9.07 4.63
CA PRO A 140 -11.17 -10.38 5.23
C PRO A 140 -12.04 -11.44 4.53
N LYS A 141 -11.52 -12.65 4.39
CA LYS A 141 -12.15 -13.74 3.60
C LYS A 141 -13.61 -14.02 3.95
N ASN A 142 -13.99 -13.88 5.22
CA ASN A 142 -15.35 -14.11 5.71
C ASN A 142 -16.35 -13.00 5.36
N LEU A 143 -15.88 -11.80 5.00
CA LEU A 143 -16.72 -10.64 4.65
C LEU A 143 -16.56 -10.19 3.20
N ALA A 144 -15.57 -10.73 2.48
CA ALA A 144 -15.35 -10.43 1.08
C ALA A 144 -16.41 -11.13 0.17
N PRO A 145 -16.85 -10.48 -0.92
CA PRO A 145 -17.55 -11.16 -2.00
C PRO A 145 -16.72 -12.33 -2.54
N LYS A 146 -17.38 -13.39 -3.05
CA LYS A 146 -16.69 -14.56 -3.60
C LYS A 146 -15.63 -14.13 -4.62
N ASN A 147 -14.39 -14.53 -4.36
CA ASN A 147 -13.20 -14.27 -5.21
C ASN A 147 -12.87 -12.78 -5.47
N LYS A 148 -13.35 -11.86 -4.62
CA LYS A 148 -13.02 -10.42 -4.73
C LYS A 148 -12.64 -9.85 -3.36
N GLN A 149 -11.44 -10.23 -2.90
CA GLN A 149 -10.89 -9.75 -1.62
C GLN A 149 -10.14 -8.42 -1.79
N PHE A 150 -9.53 -8.20 -2.94
CA PHE A 150 -8.78 -6.99 -3.27
C PHE A 150 -9.63 -6.06 -4.13
N ILE A 151 -9.73 -4.81 -3.74
CA ILE A 151 -10.52 -3.78 -4.43
C ILE A 151 -9.64 -2.55 -4.60
N ARG A 152 -9.56 -2.05 -5.82
CA ARG A 152 -8.79 -0.85 -6.18
C ARG A 152 -9.65 0.41 -6.08
N TYR A 153 -9.01 1.49 -5.65
CA TYR A 153 -9.51 2.85 -5.73
C TYR A 153 -8.39 3.76 -6.25
N THR A 154 -8.71 4.61 -7.21
CA THR A 154 -7.74 5.52 -7.84
C THR A 154 -8.16 6.96 -7.62
N THR A 155 -7.23 7.78 -7.14
CA THR A 155 -7.41 9.23 -7.01
C THR A 155 -6.38 9.93 -7.92
N LEU A 156 -6.84 10.82 -8.79
CA LEU A 156 -5.97 11.64 -9.64
C LEU A 156 -5.42 12.82 -8.84
N VAL A 157 -4.21 12.65 -8.34
CA VAL A 157 -3.48 13.62 -7.52
C VAL A 157 -1.99 13.37 -7.73
N SER A 158 -1.21 14.42 -7.93
CA SER A 158 0.22 14.26 -8.18
C SER A 158 0.94 13.77 -6.92
N LYS A 159 2.06 13.06 -7.10
CA LYS A 159 2.94 12.66 -5.99
C LYS A 159 3.28 13.84 -5.07
N ASN A 160 3.63 14.99 -5.64
CA ASN A 160 3.98 16.19 -4.89
C ASN A 160 2.80 16.70 -4.05
N ASP A 161 1.58 16.69 -4.58
CA ASP A 161 0.39 17.14 -3.84
C ASP A 161 0.07 16.20 -2.67
N VAL A 162 0.23 14.88 -2.87
CA VAL A 162 0.08 13.88 -1.79
C VAL A 162 1.11 14.13 -0.69
N GLU A 163 2.39 14.27 -1.05
CA GLU A 163 3.49 14.47 -0.10
C GLU A 163 3.36 15.80 0.65
N ASN A 164 3.04 16.89 -0.05
CA ASN A 164 2.83 18.21 0.56
C ASN A 164 1.64 18.18 1.53
N THR A 165 0.53 17.57 1.14
CA THR A 165 -0.67 17.46 1.99
C THR A 165 -0.38 16.63 3.25
N ALA A 166 0.31 15.50 3.12
CA ALA A 166 0.72 14.66 4.24
C ALA A 166 1.65 15.42 5.21
N ASN A 167 2.62 16.15 4.69
CA ASN A 167 3.57 16.92 5.49
C ASN A 167 2.88 18.10 6.20
N ASN A 168 1.99 18.81 5.51
CA ASN A 168 1.22 19.91 6.10
C ASN A 168 0.30 19.41 7.22
N PHE A 169 -0.41 18.31 6.98
CA PHE A 169 -1.26 17.67 8.00
C PHE A 169 -0.46 17.31 9.26
N LEU A 170 0.71 16.68 9.09
CA LEU A 170 1.59 16.34 10.21
C LEU A 170 2.10 17.59 10.94
N ASN A 171 2.45 18.64 10.21
CA ASN A 171 2.96 19.89 10.77
C ASN A 171 1.90 20.65 11.54
N GLU A 172 0.67 20.73 11.03
CA GLU A 172 -0.48 21.34 11.70
C GLU A 172 -0.75 20.66 13.04
N ILE A 173 -0.78 19.33 13.06
CA ILE A 173 -0.97 18.55 14.30
C ILE A 173 0.18 18.78 15.29
N LYS A 174 1.43 18.78 14.82
CA LYS A 174 2.61 19.05 15.68
C LYS A 174 2.57 20.44 16.29
N GLN A 175 2.01 21.42 15.59
CA GLN A 175 1.87 22.80 16.05
C GLN A 175 0.60 23.03 16.91
N GLY A 176 -0.25 22.00 17.07
CA GLY A 176 -1.54 22.13 17.76
C GLY A 176 -2.56 22.97 17.00
N LEU A 177 -2.38 23.13 15.68
CA LEU A 177 -3.33 23.79 14.80
C LEU A 177 -4.48 22.84 14.45
N SER A 178 -5.59 23.40 13.98
CA SER A 178 -6.64 22.57 13.39
C SER A 178 -6.12 21.92 12.11
N ALA A 179 -6.23 20.60 12.04
CA ALA A 179 -5.78 19.79 10.92
C ALA A 179 -6.96 19.13 10.20
N GLU A 180 -8.19 19.58 10.44
CA GLU A 180 -9.41 18.97 9.89
C GLU A 180 -9.47 19.09 8.36
N GLU A 181 -9.00 20.21 7.79
CA GLU A 181 -9.00 20.42 6.34
C GLU A 181 -8.09 19.39 5.64
N LYS A 182 -6.81 19.32 6.04
CA LYS A 182 -5.86 18.36 5.47
C LYS A 182 -6.19 16.92 5.85
N GLY A 183 -6.71 16.69 7.05
CA GLY A 183 -7.20 15.39 7.50
C GLY A 183 -8.42 14.91 6.71
N SER A 184 -9.28 15.82 6.25
CA SER A 184 -10.39 15.50 5.35
C SER A 184 -9.95 15.23 3.93
N GLU A 185 -8.99 15.99 3.41
CA GLU A 185 -8.40 15.75 2.09
C GLU A 185 -7.77 14.35 2.03
N LEU A 186 -6.95 14.00 3.02
CA LEU A 186 -6.36 12.67 3.14
C LEU A 186 -7.41 11.56 3.37
N TYR A 187 -8.47 11.83 4.13
CA TYR A 187 -9.59 10.89 4.27
C TYR A 187 -10.27 10.60 2.92
N GLN A 188 -10.51 11.64 2.12
CA GLN A 188 -11.14 11.50 0.80
C GLN A 188 -10.32 10.62 -0.12
N TRP A 189 -8.99 10.78 -0.12
CA TRP A 189 -8.11 10.00 -0.97
C TRP A 189 -7.90 8.57 -0.48
N LEU A 190 -7.70 8.37 0.82
CA LEU A 190 -7.24 7.09 1.37
C LEU A 190 -8.36 6.13 1.76
N LEU A 191 -9.52 6.67 2.16
CA LEU A 191 -10.50 5.87 2.89
C LEU A 191 -11.93 6.06 2.41
N LYS A 192 -12.34 7.25 1.96
CA LYS A 192 -13.76 7.56 1.69
C LYS A 192 -14.45 6.53 0.81
N GLN A 193 -13.87 6.19 -0.35
CA GLN A 193 -14.50 5.23 -1.26
C GLN A 193 -14.57 3.81 -0.66
N ALA A 194 -13.55 3.38 0.09
CA ALA A 194 -13.58 2.12 0.82
C ALA A 194 -14.62 2.14 1.95
N ASP A 195 -14.69 3.24 2.69
CA ASP A 195 -15.59 3.43 3.83
C ASP A 195 -17.05 3.30 3.40
N GLU A 196 -17.44 4.09 2.40
CA GLU A 196 -18.82 4.19 1.92
C GLU A 196 -19.30 2.88 1.28
N ASN A 197 -18.43 2.20 0.53
CA ASN A 197 -18.83 1.02 -0.24
C ASN A 197 -18.69 -0.31 0.52
N HIS A 198 -17.72 -0.42 1.44
CA HIS A 198 -17.35 -1.72 2.01
C HIS A 198 -17.13 -1.74 3.53
N LEU A 199 -16.84 -0.61 4.19
CA LEU A 199 -16.48 -0.64 5.63
C LEU A 199 -17.62 -0.18 6.54
N ARG A 200 -18.23 0.99 6.32
CA ARG A 200 -19.16 1.64 7.25
C ARG A 200 -20.38 0.78 7.60
N ASN A 201 -20.89 0.03 6.62
CA ASN A 201 -22.06 -0.84 6.77
C ASN A 201 -21.69 -2.32 6.93
N SER A 202 -20.44 -2.61 7.30
CA SER A 202 -19.93 -3.97 7.48
C SER A 202 -19.63 -4.29 8.96
N ASN A 203 -19.28 -5.54 9.21
CA ASN A 203 -18.80 -5.99 10.53
C ASN A 203 -17.29 -5.74 10.74
N ILE A 204 -16.63 -4.98 9.87
CA ILE A 204 -15.20 -4.64 9.98
C ILE A 204 -15.03 -3.59 11.08
N LYS A 205 -14.22 -3.92 12.09
CA LYS A 205 -13.97 -3.05 13.25
C LYS A 205 -12.55 -2.57 13.36
N THR A 206 -11.63 -3.24 12.68
CA THR A 206 -10.21 -2.91 12.69
C THR A 206 -9.75 -2.61 11.27
N LEU A 207 -9.00 -1.52 11.12
CA LEU A 207 -8.34 -1.13 9.89
C LEU A 207 -6.83 -1.18 10.12
N VAL A 208 -6.16 -1.98 9.31
CA VAL A 208 -4.70 -2.02 9.24
C VAL A 208 -4.28 -1.18 8.04
N PHE A 209 -3.42 -0.19 8.25
CA PHE A 209 -2.88 0.63 7.17
C PHE A 209 -1.44 0.24 6.86
N VAL A 210 -1.16 0.01 5.59
CA VAL A 210 0.18 -0.16 5.02
C VAL A 210 0.38 1.00 4.05
N LEU A 211 1.09 2.02 4.51
CA LEU A 211 1.17 3.30 3.81
C LEU A 211 2.47 3.42 3.03
N ASP A 212 2.43 4.16 1.93
CA ASP A 212 3.58 4.44 1.06
C ASP A 212 4.12 5.87 1.27
N GLY A 213 5.43 6.03 1.09
CA GLY A 213 6.13 7.33 1.11
C GLY A 213 5.79 8.21 2.31
N ALA A 214 5.50 9.49 2.05
CA ALA A 214 5.18 10.48 3.07
C ALA A 214 3.93 10.13 3.91
N LEU A 215 3.01 9.31 3.36
CA LEU A 215 1.81 8.89 4.08
C LEU A 215 2.14 8.01 5.30
N ARG A 216 3.30 7.35 5.34
CA ARG A 216 3.74 6.57 6.51
C ARG A 216 3.83 7.39 7.80
N ASN A 217 3.99 8.71 7.67
CA ASN A 217 4.21 9.60 8.81
C ASN A 217 2.93 10.28 9.31
N ILE A 218 1.79 10.10 8.63
CA ILE A 218 0.56 10.80 9.02
C ILE A 218 -0.12 10.13 10.21
N PRO A 219 -0.67 10.89 11.16
CA PRO A 219 -1.48 10.35 12.23
C PRO A 219 -2.86 9.94 11.69
N ILE A 220 -2.96 8.72 11.13
CA ILE A 220 -4.20 8.19 10.52
C ILE A 220 -5.42 8.29 11.44
N ALA A 221 -5.23 8.14 12.75
CA ALA A 221 -6.31 8.29 13.72
C ALA A 221 -7.01 9.67 13.67
N ALA A 222 -6.31 10.70 13.18
CA ALA A 222 -6.80 12.05 13.04
C ALA A 222 -7.33 12.38 11.63
N LEU A 223 -7.47 11.39 10.72
CA LEU A 223 -8.23 11.60 9.49
C LEU A 223 -9.68 11.95 9.84
N TYR A 224 -10.26 12.89 9.09
CA TYR A 224 -11.55 13.49 9.43
C TYR A 224 -12.59 13.22 8.34
N ASP A 225 -13.68 12.53 8.67
CA ASP A 225 -14.71 12.11 7.71
C ASP A 225 -15.72 13.24 7.36
N GLY A 226 -15.45 14.47 7.80
CA GLY A 226 -16.35 15.62 7.71
C GLY A 226 -17.27 15.79 8.92
N LYS A 227 -17.34 14.79 9.82
CA LYS A 227 -18.13 14.82 11.05
C LYS A 227 -17.35 14.37 12.28
N ASN A 228 -16.49 13.37 12.14
CA ASN A 228 -15.77 12.71 13.21
C ASN A 228 -14.38 12.27 12.72
N TYR A 229 -13.43 12.24 13.65
CA TYR A 229 -12.16 11.54 13.43
C TYR A 229 -12.38 10.03 13.31
N ILE A 230 -11.70 9.38 12.37
CA ILE A 230 -11.97 7.98 12.02
C ILE A 230 -11.74 6.99 13.17
N VAL A 231 -10.88 7.35 14.14
CA VAL A 231 -10.63 6.55 15.35
C VAL A 231 -11.89 6.35 16.21
N ARG A 232 -12.92 7.18 16.03
CA ARG A 232 -14.22 6.98 16.69
C ARG A 232 -15.00 5.79 16.13
N ASN A 233 -14.73 5.42 14.88
CA ASN A 233 -15.47 4.38 14.16
C ASN A 233 -14.68 3.07 14.07
N TYR A 234 -13.35 3.14 14.06
CA TYR A 234 -12.47 2.00 13.82
C TYR A 234 -11.33 1.91 14.84
N SER A 235 -10.98 0.68 15.20
CA SER A 235 -9.65 0.39 15.76
C SER A 235 -8.61 0.49 14.64
N ILE A 236 -7.48 1.13 14.91
CA ILE A 236 -6.48 1.43 13.88
C ILE A 236 -5.16 0.75 14.27
N ALA A 237 -4.55 0.07 13.31
CA ALA A 237 -3.21 -0.45 13.39
C ALA A 237 -2.40 0.02 12.18
N LEU A 238 -1.11 0.30 12.40
CA LEU A 238 -0.17 0.65 11.33
C LEU A 238 0.78 -0.53 11.13
N SER A 239 1.02 -0.90 9.88
CA SER A 239 2.00 -1.89 9.49
C SER A 239 2.96 -1.28 8.49
N LEU A 240 4.25 -1.60 8.63
CA LEU A 240 5.30 -1.15 7.71
C LEU A 240 5.38 -2.01 6.44
N GLY A 241 4.34 -2.81 6.14
CA GLY A 241 4.38 -3.78 5.04
C GLY A 241 5.35 -4.93 5.25
N ILE A 242 6.11 -4.93 6.35
CA ILE A 242 7.03 -6.01 6.71
C ILE A 242 6.19 -7.18 7.17
N GLN A 243 6.37 -8.32 6.50
CA GLN A 243 5.77 -9.58 6.88
C GLN A 243 6.05 -9.85 8.38
N LEU A 244 5.05 -10.36 9.09
CA LEU A 244 5.15 -10.56 10.53
C LEU A 244 5.80 -11.92 10.81
N THR A 245 6.73 -11.95 11.76
CA THR A 245 7.22 -13.21 12.31
C THR A 245 6.06 -13.91 13.01
N LYS A 246 5.75 -15.14 12.59
CA LYS A 246 4.68 -15.95 13.19
C LYS A 246 4.97 -16.15 14.68
N GLN A 247 4.24 -15.44 15.54
CA GLN A 247 4.39 -15.59 16.99
C GLN A 247 3.85 -16.97 17.40
N GLN A 248 4.72 -17.80 17.97
CA GLN A 248 4.27 -19.05 18.58
C GLN A 248 3.47 -18.70 19.84
N PRO A 249 2.26 -19.26 20.02
CA PRO A 249 1.49 -19.02 21.23
C PRO A 249 2.31 -19.44 22.45
N LEU A 250 2.40 -18.55 23.43
CA LEU A 250 3.05 -18.85 24.71
C LEU A 250 2.44 -20.13 25.27
N LYS A 251 3.25 -21.18 25.45
CA LYS A 251 2.81 -22.41 26.10
C LYS A 251 2.27 -22.02 27.48
N LYS A 252 0.95 -22.07 27.64
CA LYS A 252 0.30 -21.86 28.94
C LYS A 252 0.88 -22.86 29.92
N ARG A 253 1.73 -22.38 30.82
CA ARG A 253 2.26 -23.16 31.92
C ARG A 253 1.06 -23.45 32.84
N LYS A 254 0.60 -24.70 32.85
CA LYS A 254 -0.37 -25.14 33.86
C LYS A 254 0.28 -24.92 35.22
N ILE A 255 -0.35 -24.08 36.05
CA ILE A 255 -0.04 -23.93 37.47
C ILE A 255 -0.72 -25.09 38.19
#